data_AF-A0A833M3U2-F1
#
_entry.id   AF-A0A833M3U2-F1
#
_cell.length_a   1.000
_cell.length_b   1.000
_cell.length_c   1.000
_cell.angle_alpha   90.00
_cell.angle_beta   90.00
_cell.angle_gamma   90.00
#
_symmetry.space_group_name_H-M   'P 1'
#
loop_
_entity.id
_entity.type
_entity.pdbx_description
1 polymer ?
#
loop_
_entity_poly.entity_id
_entity_poly.type
_entity_poly.pdbx_seq_one_letter_code
_entity_poly.pdbx_strand_id
1 'polypeptide(L)'
;MHQLPRAAEWRRDRDRRRTLRRAHDRRERAFRERRVACQEARRYRLRVPALQSLLAPDGTRQRGAGAAPGAQDATRTGAGDRPQDACPRRPVGQGKQLSGRAFGRAAAARRDRPCPRHAAEADPVRRAHLRARSGTGWRGAGRDARSCQRRHDDAGRDARDSLCRGGRGPHHLHGWGSDRRRRPATAGALRPADRPHEAVPALAFIRQRADRRSPVVKIERVDLIPISIPYKHAEVSSRVSRGGVTDVVVRVVADDGRIGWGECCSGADTLSIVAAAQAMTPFLIGRDPRDVQSIKRDVFKKGLWDYRVQTGNFTWAGLDMALLDLAGQEAGLPLWRLLGGRGSTEPVSYFCYLARDTSEGLRRQCAEAVAAGYEHFYIKVGIDEAEDERMIADVRAAIGPERKIRIDANEAWPLPVAAKLIARWDAAFDLDFVEAPVRARPVKVMAQLRQRVSVPICANEGLGSETETLEMITGDAADVLCFSSYWVGGMQSFMTLSRTAELAGNKVCKHTHGEFGIAAVAHQHALLALGDGSRGHQQTASVMEDDILQSDIPIRTQPLWGEIDAPGLGITVDADKLDHYHKLFLADGQFLPWAATVE
;
A
#
# COMPACT_ATOMS: atom_id res chain seq x y z
N MET A 1 84.22 -25.88 -12.10
CA MET A 1 83.38 -25.92 -10.89
C MET A 1 81.98 -25.42 -11.28
N HIS A 2 81.12 -26.29 -11.81
CA HIS A 2 79.75 -25.91 -12.22
C HIS A 2 78.77 -27.00 -11.78
N GLN A 3 77.96 -26.69 -10.76
CA GLN A 3 76.80 -27.49 -10.36
C GLN A 3 75.52 -26.67 -10.54
N LEU A 4 74.52 -27.33 -11.10
CA LEU A 4 73.25 -26.82 -11.63
C LEU A 4 72.19 -26.57 -10.53
N PRO A 5 71.28 -25.58 -10.70
CA PRO A 5 70.21 -25.27 -9.76
C PRO A 5 68.91 -26.01 -10.11
N ARG A 6 68.84 -27.34 -9.94
CA ARG A 6 67.62 -28.12 -10.24
C ARG A 6 66.66 -28.36 -9.07
N ALA A 7 67.10 -28.11 -7.83
CA ALA A 7 66.31 -28.47 -6.64
C ALA A 7 65.23 -27.42 -6.25
N ALA A 8 65.40 -26.16 -6.64
CA ALA A 8 64.51 -25.06 -6.26
C ALA A 8 63.25 -24.98 -7.13
N GLU A 9 63.34 -25.30 -8.42
CA GLU A 9 62.19 -25.34 -9.33
C GLU A 9 61.25 -26.50 -9.00
N TRP A 10 61.80 -27.64 -8.60
CA TRP A 10 61.02 -28.83 -8.26
C TRP A 10 60.14 -28.64 -7.02
N ARG A 11 60.61 -27.85 -6.04
CA ARG A 11 59.82 -27.51 -4.84
C ARG A 11 58.66 -26.56 -5.18
N ARG A 12 58.87 -25.57 -6.06
CA ARG A 12 57.82 -24.63 -6.48
C ARG A 12 56.72 -25.33 -7.30
N ASP A 13 57.07 -26.27 -8.18
CA ASP A 13 56.06 -27.01 -8.95
C ASP A 13 55.21 -27.92 -8.04
N ARG A 14 55.83 -28.54 -7.02
CA ARG A 14 55.13 -29.37 -6.04
C ARG A 14 54.12 -28.57 -5.19
N ASP A 15 54.47 -27.35 -4.78
CA ASP A 15 53.59 -26.47 -4.01
C ASP A 15 52.45 -25.90 -4.87
N ARG A 16 52.71 -25.57 -6.14
CA ARG A 16 51.66 -25.20 -7.10
C ARG A 16 50.64 -26.32 -7.28
N ARG A 17 51.10 -27.57 -7.48
CA ARG A 17 50.21 -28.74 -7.63
C ARG A 17 49.39 -28.99 -6.37
N ARG A 18 49.97 -28.83 -5.16
CA ARG A 18 49.23 -28.94 -3.89
C ARG A 18 48.15 -27.87 -3.75
N THR A 19 48.44 -26.65 -4.16
CA THR A 19 47.50 -25.52 -4.07
C THR A 19 46.33 -25.71 -5.04
N LEU A 20 46.60 -26.14 -6.27
CA LEU A 20 45.56 -26.47 -7.26
C LEU A 20 44.67 -27.63 -6.81
N ARG A 21 45.25 -28.66 -6.18
CA ARG A 21 44.49 -29.80 -5.64
C ARG A 21 43.56 -29.37 -4.51
N ARG A 22 44.02 -28.51 -3.59
CA ARG A 22 43.18 -27.95 -2.52
C ARG A 22 42.04 -27.07 -3.06
N ALA A 23 42.29 -26.30 -4.12
CA ALA A 23 41.26 -25.50 -4.78
C ALA A 23 40.20 -26.38 -5.48
N HIS A 24 40.63 -27.47 -6.12
CA HIS A 24 39.74 -28.46 -6.72
C HIS A 24 38.87 -29.15 -5.65
N ASP A 25 39.47 -29.59 -4.53
CA ASP A 25 38.75 -30.25 -3.44
C ASP A 25 37.72 -29.32 -2.75
N ARG A 26 38.00 -28.01 -2.65
CA ARG A 26 37.04 -27.00 -2.16
C ARG A 26 35.86 -26.81 -3.13
N ARG A 27 36.11 -26.80 -4.45
CA ARG A 27 35.06 -26.70 -5.47
C ARG A 27 34.17 -27.94 -5.49
N GLU A 28 34.75 -29.13 -5.40
CA GLU A 28 34.03 -30.40 -5.26
C GLU A 28 33.12 -30.39 -4.03
N ARG A 29 33.62 -29.92 -2.88
CA ARG A 29 32.85 -29.86 -1.63
C ARG A 29 31.67 -28.89 -1.73
N ALA A 30 31.90 -27.68 -2.25
CA ALA A 30 30.85 -26.68 -2.49
C ALA A 30 29.82 -27.12 -3.56
N PHE A 31 30.20 -28.00 -4.48
CA PHE A 31 29.28 -28.60 -5.45
C PHE A 31 28.42 -29.71 -4.83
N ARG A 32 29.01 -30.53 -3.94
CA ARG A 32 28.27 -31.55 -3.18
C ARG A 32 27.28 -30.91 -2.20
N GLU A 33 27.68 -29.86 -1.47
CA GLU A 33 26.81 -29.10 -0.57
C GLU A 33 25.62 -28.47 -1.32
N ARG A 34 25.86 -27.90 -2.51
CA ARG A 34 24.78 -27.40 -3.39
C ARG A 34 23.86 -28.50 -3.90
N ARG A 35 24.36 -29.69 -4.20
CA ARG A 35 23.51 -30.85 -4.57
C ARG A 35 22.65 -31.33 -3.42
N VAL A 36 23.18 -31.35 -2.19
CA VAL A 36 22.42 -31.73 -0.99
C VAL A 36 21.35 -30.70 -0.70
N ALA A 37 21.67 -29.40 -0.71
CA ALA A 37 20.70 -28.31 -0.55
C ALA A 37 19.59 -28.35 -1.63
N CYS A 38 19.95 -28.67 -2.88
CA CYS A 38 18.98 -28.80 -3.97
C CYS A 38 18.12 -30.08 -3.86
N GLN A 39 18.65 -31.15 -3.26
CA GLN A 39 17.90 -32.37 -2.93
C GLN A 39 16.96 -32.17 -1.74
N GLU A 40 17.37 -31.40 -0.73
CA GLU A 40 16.50 -31.00 0.38
C GLU A 40 15.38 -30.07 -0.10
N ALA A 41 15.69 -29.05 -0.91
CA ALA A 41 14.69 -28.19 -1.55
C ALA A 41 13.67 -28.98 -2.41
N ARG A 42 14.09 -30.09 -3.02
CA ARG A 42 13.18 -31.02 -3.73
C ARG A 42 12.33 -31.88 -2.80
N ARG A 43 12.82 -32.25 -1.61
CA ARG A 43 12.02 -32.96 -0.59
C ARG A 43 10.92 -32.08 -0.01
N TYR A 44 11.15 -30.77 0.11
CA TYR A 44 10.13 -29.81 0.56
C TYR A 44 9.04 -29.51 -0.49
N ARG A 45 9.33 -29.67 -1.79
CA ARG A 45 8.33 -29.54 -2.87
C ARG A 45 7.26 -30.65 -2.92
N LEU A 46 7.40 -31.72 -2.14
CA LEU A 46 6.51 -32.89 -2.19
C LEU A 46 5.60 -33.06 -0.96
N ARG A 47 5.51 -32.07 -0.08
CA ARG A 47 4.49 -32.04 0.98
C ARG A 47 3.36 -31.07 0.62
N VAL A 48 2.67 -31.36 -0.47
CA VAL A 48 1.29 -30.93 -0.66
C VAL A 48 0.43 -32.02 -0.01
N PRO A 49 -0.47 -31.72 0.94
CA PRO A 49 -1.45 -32.72 1.38
C PRO A 49 -2.20 -33.20 0.14
N ALA A 50 -2.21 -34.52 -0.10
CA ALA A 50 -3.00 -35.09 -1.18
C ALA A 50 -4.45 -34.64 -0.99
N LEU A 51 -4.92 -33.76 -1.88
CA LEU A 51 -6.33 -33.41 -1.99
C LEU A 51 -7.08 -34.72 -2.24
N GLN A 52 -7.81 -35.17 -1.22
CA GLN A 52 -8.68 -36.32 -1.32
C GLN A 52 -9.77 -35.95 -2.34
N SER A 53 -9.78 -36.64 -3.47
CA SER A 53 -10.81 -36.45 -4.49
C SER A 53 -12.15 -36.89 -3.88
N LEU A 54 -13.02 -35.94 -3.57
CA LEU A 54 -14.42 -36.24 -3.29
C LEU A 54 -15.04 -36.78 -4.58
N LEU A 55 -15.37 -38.07 -4.57
CA LEU A 55 -16.19 -38.69 -5.60
C LEU A 55 -17.54 -37.97 -5.65
N ALA A 56 -17.92 -37.54 -6.86
CA ALA A 56 -19.27 -37.05 -7.14
C ALA A 56 -20.28 -38.18 -6.84
N PRO A 57 -21.46 -37.91 -6.24
CA PRO A 57 -22.47 -38.94 -6.10
C PRO A 57 -23.03 -39.29 -7.48
N ASP A 58 -22.87 -40.55 -7.87
CA ASP A 58 -23.50 -41.12 -9.06
C ASP A 58 -25.01 -40.95 -8.97
N GLY A 59 -25.55 -40.24 -9.96
CA GLY A 59 -26.98 -40.16 -10.18
C GLY A 59 -27.50 -41.45 -10.80
N THR A 60 -28.21 -42.26 -10.01
CA THR A 60 -29.14 -43.25 -10.53
C THR A 60 -30.57 -42.75 -10.34
N ARG A 61 -31.19 -42.41 -11.48
CA ARG A 61 -32.65 -42.24 -11.62
C ARG A 61 -33.31 -43.61 -11.50
N GLN A 62 -34.34 -43.75 -10.66
CA GLN A 62 -35.52 -44.57 -10.99
C GLN A 62 -36.79 -44.17 -10.21
N ARG A 63 -37.74 -43.64 -10.97
CA ARG A 63 -39.22 -43.67 -10.96
C ARG A 63 -39.99 -44.13 -9.70
N GLY A 64 -40.73 -43.17 -9.13
CA GLY A 64 -42.19 -43.12 -8.87
C GLY A 64 -43.01 -44.33 -8.41
N ALA A 65 -43.62 -44.18 -7.22
CA ALA A 65 -44.98 -44.55 -6.76
C ALA A 65 -45.06 -44.03 -5.30
N GLY A 66 -46.10 -43.44 -4.71
CA GLY A 66 -47.56 -43.58 -4.87
C GLY A 66 -48.14 -43.95 -3.50
N ALA A 67 -48.87 -43.00 -2.88
CA ALA A 67 -49.88 -43.15 -1.81
C ALA A 67 -49.49 -43.56 -0.35
N ALA A 68 -50.11 -42.83 0.60
CA ALA A 68 -50.30 -43.10 2.05
C ALA A 68 -51.25 -44.32 2.28
N PRO A 69 -51.68 -44.77 3.50
CA PRO A 69 -51.80 -44.06 4.80
C PRO A 69 -51.62 -44.88 6.13
N GLY A 70 -51.63 -44.17 7.28
CA GLY A 70 -52.52 -44.53 8.41
C GLY A 70 -51.97 -45.19 9.70
N ALA A 71 -52.48 -44.64 10.83
CA ALA A 71 -52.74 -45.23 12.16
C ALA A 71 -51.59 -45.24 13.22
N GLN A 72 -51.71 -44.40 14.29
CA GLN A 72 -52.21 -44.70 15.68
C GLN A 72 -51.06 -45.21 16.56
N ASP A 73 -50.77 -44.80 17.81
CA ASP A 73 -51.53 -44.32 18.99
C ASP A 73 -50.58 -43.45 19.86
N ALA A 74 -50.97 -42.32 20.47
CA ALA A 74 -51.77 -42.11 21.70
C ALA A 74 -51.06 -42.40 23.05
N THR A 75 -50.76 -41.33 23.81
CA THR A 75 -50.91 -41.14 25.30
C THR A 75 -50.36 -39.74 25.67
N ARG A 76 -51.20 -38.68 25.87
CA ARG A 76 -51.86 -38.20 27.11
C ARG A 76 -50.89 -38.12 28.32
N THR A 77 -50.52 -36.95 28.84
CA THR A 77 -51.27 -36.02 29.73
C THR A 77 -50.34 -34.79 30.00
N GLY A 78 -50.72 -33.54 30.27
CA GLY A 78 -51.98 -32.82 30.48
C GLY A 78 -51.81 -31.76 31.60
N ALA A 79 -51.87 -30.47 31.24
CA ALA A 79 -52.29 -29.24 31.99
C ALA A 79 -51.73 -28.94 33.42
N GLY A 80 -51.61 -27.69 33.90
CA GLY A 80 -52.08 -26.37 33.46
C GLY A 80 -51.97 -25.34 34.62
N ASP A 81 -52.40 -24.11 34.30
CA ASP A 81 -52.89 -23.04 35.20
C ASP A 81 -52.00 -21.80 35.52
N ARG A 82 -52.52 -20.66 35.04
CA ARG A 82 -52.34 -19.27 35.53
C ARG A 82 -53.45 -18.97 36.57
N PRO A 83 -53.43 -17.80 37.25
CA PRO A 83 -54.15 -16.63 36.72
C PRO A 83 -53.52 -15.25 37.03
N GLN A 84 -54.25 -14.21 36.59
CA GLN A 84 -53.97 -12.79 36.37
C GLN A 84 -53.98 -11.90 37.63
N ASP A 85 -53.43 -10.69 37.49
CA ASP A 85 -53.98 -9.36 37.88
C ASP A 85 -52.89 -8.30 37.61
N ALA A 86 -53.04 -6.98 37.47
CA ALA A 86 -54.07 -6.02 37.07
C ALA A 86 -53.35 -4.64 37.06
N CYS A 87 -53.66 -3.71 36.14
CA CYS A 87 -53.08 -2.35 36.06
C CYS A 87 -53.91 -1.34 36.92
N PRO A 88 -53.44 -0.13 37.30
CA PRO A 88 -53.53 1.02 36.37
C PRO A 88 -52.55 2.23 36.55
N ARG A 89 -52.46 2.97 35.44
CA ARG A 89 -51.90 4.31 35.08
C ARG A 89 -52.01 5.49 36.07
N ARG A 90 -51.04 6.44 36.01
CA ARG A 90 -51.13 7.93 35.74
C ARG A 90 -49.83 8.67 36.19
N PRO A 91 -49.58 9.97 35.85
CA PRO A 91 -49.84 10.74 34.62
C PRO A 91 -48.64 11.63 34.14
N VAL A 92 -48.85 12.20 32.95
CA VAL A 92 -48.30 13.41 32.29
C VAL A 92 -47.50 14.42 33.14
N GLY A 93 -46.35 14.83 32.60
CA GLY A 93 -45.52 15.93 33.10
C GLY A 93 -45.99 17.32 32.65
N GLN A 94 -45.70 18.32 33.49
CA GLN A 94 -45.69 19.73 33.14
C GLN A 94 -44.40 20.40 33.64
N GLY A 95 -43.82 21.16 32.70
CA GLY A 95 -42.87 22.26 32.77
C GLY A 95 -42.17 22.65 34.08
N LYS A 96 -40.87 22.94 33.93
CA LYS A 96 -40.30 24.23 34.35
C LYS A 96 -39.07 24.60 33.50
N GLN A 97 -39.16 25.78 32.89
CA GLN A 97 -38.09 26.56 32.28
C GLN A 97 -37.09 27.05 33.33
N LEU A 98 -35.81 27.07 32.99
CA LEU A 98 -34.77 28.07 33.35
C LEU A 98 -33.56 27.73 32.44
N SER A 99 -32.69 28.60 31.95
CA SER A 99 -32.62 30.03 31.65
C SER A 99 -31.27 30.18 30.92
N GLY A 100 -31.21 30.92 29.82
CA GLY A 100 -30.11 30.83 28.85
C GLY A 100 -28.78 31.49 29.20
N ARG A 101 -27.80 31.22 28.33
CA ARG A 101 -26.94 32.22 27.63
C ARG A 101 -26.10 31.50 26.58
N ALA A 102 -26.53 31.58 25.33
CA ALA A 102 -25.75 31.17 24.16
C ALA A 102 -25.10 32.42 23.56
N PHE A 103 -23.78 32.43 23.42
CA PHE A 103 -23.06 33.38 22.58
C PHE A 103 -23.00 32.81 21.16
N GLY A 104 -23.36 33.66 20.19
CA GLY A 104 -23.78 33.27 18.85
C GLY A 104 -22.68 32.86 17.89
N ARG A 105 -23.09 32.07 16.88
CA ARG A 105 -22.47 32.01 15.56
C ARG A 105 -23.49 32.45 14.52
N ALA A 106 -23.00 33.21 13.54
CA ALA A 106 -23.79 33.87 12.51
C ALA A 106 -24.50 32.88 11.56
N ALA A 107 -25.71 33.28 11.15
CA ALA A 107 -26.61 32.52 10.29
C ALA A 107 -26.39 32.82 8.79
N ALA A 108 -26.44 31.72 8.03
CA ALA A 108 -27.09 31.48 6.74
C ALA A 108 -27.36 32.62 5.73
N ALA A 109 -27.03 32.34 4.47
CA ALA A 109 -27.86 32.71 3.32
C ALA A 109 -28.40 31.43 2.65
N ARG A 110 -29.73 31.35 2.55
CA ARG A 110 -30.52 30.34 1.81
C ARG A 110 -30.79 30.83 0.38
N ARG A 111 -31.11 29.86 -0.50
CA ARG A 111 -32.14 29.83 -1.59
C ARG A 111 -31.66 28.84 -2.67
N ASP A 112 -32.43 27.99 -3.33
CA ASP A 112 -33.83 27.55 -3.28
C ASP A 112 -33.88 26.18 -4.01
N ARG A 113 -34.80 25.29 -3.62
CA ARG A 113 -35.15 24.06 -4.37
C ARG A 113 -36.50 24.25 -5.05
N PRO A 114 -36.74 23.61 -6.21
CA PRO A 114 -38.08 23.17 -6.56
C PRO A 114 -38.16 21.68 -6.95
N CYS A 115 -39.27 21.05 -6.57
CA CYS A 115 -39.85 19.82 -7.14
C CYS A 115 -41.39 20.01 -7.16
N PRO A 116 -42.18 19.11 -7.76
CA PRO A 116 -42.35 18.83 -9.19
C PRO A 116 -43.84 18.94 -9.60
N ARG A 117 -44.20 18.96 -10.91
CA ARG A 117 -45.48 18.41 -11.42
C ARG A 117 -45.68 18.50 -12.95
N HIS A 118 -46.32 17.45 -13.45
CA HIS A 118 -47.05 17.22 -14.71
C HIS A 118 -46.32 16.66 -15.94
N ALA A 119 -46.89 15.55 -16.42
CA ALA A 119 -46.58 14.74 -17.59
C ALA A 119 -47.67 14.91 -18.67
N ALA A 120 -47.32 14.60 -19.93
CA ALA A 120 -48.12 14.05 -21.05
C ALA A 120 -47.22 14.19 -22.32
N GLU A 121 -46.66 13.13 -22.92
CA GLU A 121 -47.22 12.04 -23.76
C GLU A 121 -47.00 12.25 -25.28
N ALA A 122 -46.81 11.09 -25.97
CA ALA A 122 -46.75 10.77 -27.41
C ALA A 122 -45.36 10.78 -28.12
N ASP A 123 -44.59 9.68 -28.26
CA ASP A 123 -44.67 8.41 -29.08
C ASP A 123 -44.19 8.54 -30.57
N PRO A 124 -43.78 7.47 -31.32
CA PRO A 124 -43.16 6.16 -30.98
C PRO A 124 -42.18 5.51 -32.04
N VAL A 125 -41.70 4.27 -31.76
CA VAL A 125 -41.19 3.13 -32.61
C VAL A 125 -39.88 3.31 -33.44
N ARG A 126 -38.92 2.36 -33.60
CA ARG A 126 -38.89 0.87 -33.58
C ARG A 126 -37.57 0.27 -33.05
N ARG A 127 -37.68 -0.79 -32.26
CA ARG A 127 -36.73 -1.92 -32.18
C ARG A 127 -37.51 -3.24 -32.25
N ALA A 128 -37.01 -4.18 -33.05
CA ALA A 128 -37.34 -5.61 -33.00
C ALA A 128 -36.00 -6.36 -33.23
N HIS A 129 -35.52 -7.11 -32.23
CA HIS A 129 -35.53 -8.59 -32.12
C HIS A 129 -34.51 -9.25 -33.09
N LEU A 130 -33.61 -10.18 -32.74
CA LEU A 130 -33.77 -11.44 -31.99
C LEU A 130 -32.43 -11.97 -31.44
N ARG A 131 -32.56 -12.97 -30.56
CA ARG A 131 -31.56 -13.66 -29.74
C ARG A 131 -30.68 -14.71 -30.47
N ALA A 132 -29.45 -14.82 -29.97
CA ALA A 132 -28.71 -16.00 -29.44
C ALA A 132 -28.22 -17.22 -30.28
N ARG A 133 -27.00 -17.66 -29.84
CA ARG A 133 -26.32 -18.99 -29.88
C ARG A 133 -25.58 -19.36 -31.19
N SER A 134 -24.53 -20.21 -31.21
CA SER A 134 -23.46 -20.67 -30.29
C SER A 134 -22.63 -21.74 -31.05
N GLY A 135 -21.30 -21.81 -30.85
CA GLY A 135 -20.43 -22.96 -31.24
C GLY A 135 -19.94 -22.92 -32.68
N THR A 136 -18.77 -23.43 -33.09
CA THR A 136 -17.71 -24.29 -32.54
C THR A 136 -16.57 -24.31 -33.58
N GLY A 137 -15.32 -24.60 -33.17
CA GLY A 137 -14.29 -25.24 -34.02
C GLY A 137 -13.00 -24.41 -34.20
N TRP A 138 -11.92 -24.66 -33.46
CA TRP A 138 -10.84 -25.66 -33.65
C TRP A 138 -9.83 -25.37 -34.79
N ARG A 139 -8.53 -25.42 -34.40
CA ARG A 139 -7.26 -25.51 -35.18
C ARG A 139 -6.75 -24.18 -35.76
N GLY A 140 -5.49 -23.76 -35.65
CA GLY A 140 -4.25 -24.39 -35.18
C GLY A 140 -3.15 -24.26 -36.25
N ALA A 141 -2.01 -23.62 -35.87
CA ALA A 141 -0.68 -23.59 -36.52
C ALA A 141 -0.60 -23.11 -38.00
N GLY A 142 0.38 -22.37 -38.48
CA GLY A 142 1.73 -22.05 -38.01
C GLY A 142 2.71 -22.17 -39.20
N ARG A 143 3.68 -21.23 -39.27
CA ARG A 143 4.90 -21.24 -40.13
C ARG A 143 4.67 -21.02 -41.62
N ASP A 144 5.57 -20.46 -42.43
CA ASP A 144 6.87 -19.79 -42.35
C ASP A 144 7.07 -19.26 -43.79
N ALA A 145 7.74 -18.11 -43.99
CA ALA A 145 8.80 -17.95 -45.00
C ALA A 145 9.16 -16.48 -45.22
N ARG A 146 10.47 -16.23 -45.18
CA ARG A 146 11.15 -14.97 -45.44
C ARG A 146 11.33 -14.76 -46.94
N SER A 147 11.42 -13.51 -47.41
CA SER A 147 12.64 -12.97 -48.06
C SER A 147 12.47 -11.55 -48.63
N CYS A 148 13.53 -10.75 -48.43
CA CYS A 148 14.08 -9.67 -49.27
C CYS A 148 13.24 -8.40 -49.56
N GLN A 149 13.58 -7.26 -48.94
CA GLN A 149 14.53 -6.21 -49.40
C GLN A 149 13.95 -5.20 -50.43
N ARG A 150 13.64 -3.97 -49.98
CA ARG A 150 14.29 -2.68 -50.36
C ARG A 150 13.37 -1.46 -50.14
N ARG A 151 13.89 -0.55 -49.29
CA ARG A 151 13.96 0.93 -49.39
C ARG A 151 12.71 1.84 -49.45
N HIS A 152 12.90 2.95 -48.71
CA HIS A 152 12.37 4.31 -48.79
C HIS A 152 11.11 4.66 -47.97
N ASP A 153 11.38 5.43 -46.91
CA ASP A 153 10.79 6.73 -46.55
C ASP A 153 9.26 6.87 -46.67
N ASP A 154 8.60 6.90 -45.51
CA ASP A 154 7.50 7.84 -45.29
C ASP A 154 7.35 8.17 -43.80
N ALA A 155 7.47 9.46 -43.50
CA ALA A 155 7.16 10.08 -42.23
C ALA A 155 5.62 10.16 -42.09
N GLY A 156 5.04 9.22 -41.36
CA GLY A 156 3.64 9.24 -40.94
C GLY A 156 3.48 9.99 -39.63
N ARG A 157 2.91 11.20 -39.72
CA ARG A 157 2.69 12.17 -38.64
C ARG A 157 1.82 11.64 -37.50
N ASP A 158 2.13 12.16 -36.32
CA ASP A 158 1.41 12.03 -35.06
C ASP A 158 -0.06 12.50 -35.15
N ALA A 159 -0.94 11.82 -34.41
CA ALA A 159 -2.39 12.04 -34.37
C ALA A 159 -2.82 13.25 -33.50
N ARG A 160 -2.18 14.42 -33.68
CA ARG A 160 -2.59 15.66 -32.96
C ARG A 160 -2.79 16.91 -33.83
N ASP A 161 -2.78 16.79 -35.16
CA ASP A 161 -2.97 17.92 -36.07
C ASP A 161 -4.39 17.99 -36.68
N SER A 162 -5.44 18.16 -35.86
CA SER A 162 -6.78 18.37 -36.39
C SER A 162 -7.70 19.26 -35.55
N LEU A 163 -7.19 20.41 -35.07
CA LEU A 163 -8.03 21.52 -34.64
C LEU A 163 -7.42 22.87 -35.01
N CYS A 164 -7.57 23.31 -36.27
CA CYS A 164 -7.60 24.72 -36.65
C CYS A 164 -8.30 24.87 -38.01
N ARG A 165 -9.48 25.51 -38.00
CA ARG A 165 -10.22 25.89 -39.22
C ARG A 165 -9.53 27.08 -39.90
N GLY A 166 -9.48 27.03 -41.23
CA GLY A 166 -8.71 27.94 -42.08
C GLY A 166 -9.30 29.34 -42.27
N GLY A 167 -8.47 30.20 -42.86
CA GLY A 167 -8.83 31.54 -43.31
C GLY A 167 -7.72 32.23 -44.09
N ARG A 168 -7.75 32.06 -45.42
CA ARG A 168 -7.29 32.95 -46.52
C ARG A 168 -5.97 33.72 -46.36
N GLY A 169 -4.98 33.34 -47.18
CA GLY A 169 -3.78 34.14 -47.42
C GLY A 169 -4.00 35.32 -48.40
N PRO A 170 -3.01 36.20 -48.53
CA PRO A 170 -2.90 37.05 -49.71
C PRO A 170 -1.54 36.93 -50.43
N HIS A 171 -1.64 37.10 -51.73
CA HIS A 171 -0.58 37.10 -52.74
C HIS A 171 0.41 38.25 -52.57
N HIS A 172 1.67 37.98 -52.95
CA HIS A 172 2.68 38.99 -53.24
C HIS A 172 2.36 39.73 -54.56
N LEU A 173 2.64 41.04 -54.63
CA LEU A 173 3.74 41.62 -55.46
C LEU A 173 3.62 43.15 -55.72
N HIS A 174 4.80 43.78 -55.73
CA HIS A 174 5.27 44.99 -56.43
C HIS A 174 4.94 46.43 -55.96
N GLY A 175 6.00 47.26 -55.85
CA GLY A 175 5.99 48.67 -56.26
C GLY A 175 6.80 49.65 -55.41
N TRP A 176 7.81 50.31 -56.01
CA TRP A 176 8.78 51.27 -55.43
C TRP A 176 8.37 52.76 -55.50
N GLY A 177 8.92 53.58 -54.58
CA GLY A 177 9.24 55.04 -54.72
C GLY A 177 8.10 56.05 -54.48
N SER A 178 8.28 57.29 -53.99
CA SER A 178 9.40 58.08 -53.45
C SER A 178 8.87 59.42 -52.89
N ASP A 179 9.41 59.93 -51.76
CA ASP A 179 9.49 61.35 -51.30
C ASP A 179 8.19 62.17 -51.10
N ARG A 180 7.99 63.11 -50.16
CA ARG A 180 8.82 63.90 -49.24
C ARG A 180 7.84 64.68 -48.33
N ARG A 181 8.13 64.85 -47.04
CA ARG A 181 8.26 66.18 -46.38
C ARG A 181 8.72 66.02 -44.92
N ARG A 182 9.90 66.59 -44.68
CA ARG A 182 10.66 66.68 -43.42
C ARG A 182 9.95 67.50 -42.34
N ARG A 183 10.21 67.19 -41.07
CA ARG A 183 10.86 68.09 -40.09
C ARG A 183 11.43 67.29 -38.88
N PRO A 184 12.48 67.80 -38.20
CA PRO A 184 13.56 66.99 -37.65
C PRO A 184 13.46 66.70 -36.14
N ALA A 185 14.09 65.60 -35.76
CA ALA A 185 14.26 65.10 -34.40
C ALA A 185 15.24 65.94 -33.56
N THR A 186 14.94 66.04 -32.27
CA THR A 186 15.89 66.38 -31.21
C THR A 186 15.83 65.32 -30.12
N ALA A 187 16.96 65.17 -29.42
CA ALA A 187 17.22 64.41 -28.19
C ALA A 187 17.69 62.94 -28.32
N GLY A 188 19.01 62.78 -28.15
CA GLY A 188 19.54 61.84 -27.15
C GLY A 188 19.95 60.45 -27.60
N ALA A 189 21.06 60.33 -28.34
CA ALA A 189 21.75 59.05 -28.49
C ALA A 189 22.43 58.65 -27.17
N LEU A 190 21.81 57.73 -26.42
CA LEU A 190 22.52 56.93 -25.42
C LEU A 190 23.24 55.80 -26.17
N ARG A 191 24.57 55.93 -26.29
CA ARG A 191 25.44 54.81 -26.66
C ARG A 191 25.36 53.74 -25.58
N PRO A 192 25.16 52.44 -25.89
CA PRO A 192 25.47 51.38 -24.94
C PRO A 192 26.97 51.42 -24.66
N ALA A 193 27.34 51.45 -23.38
CA ALA A 193 28.73 51.38 -22.96
C ALA A 193 29.33 50.02 -23.34
N ASP A 194 30.49 50.03 -23.99
CA ASP A 194 31.37 48.89 -24.10
C ASP A 194 31.80 48.46 -22.68
N ARG A 195 31.08 47.51 -22.09
CA ARG A 195 31.61 46.71 -20.98
C ARG A 195 32.12 45.41 -21.58
N PRO A 196 33.41 45.04 -21.37
CA PRO A 196 33.85 43.71 -21.70
C PRO A 196 33.05 42.76 -20.78
N HIS A 197 32.22 41.92 -21.37
CA HIS A 197 31.76 40.73 -20.67
C HIS A 197 33.01 39.92 -20.34
N GLU A 198 33.52 40.06 -19.11
CA GLU A 198 34.31 39.00 -18.48
C GLU A 198 33.50 37.72 -18.69
N ALA A 199 34.01 36.85 -19.54
CA ALA A 199 33.46 35.54 -19.77
C ALA A 199 33.42 34.85 -18.41
N VAL A 200 32.25 34.79 -17.78
CA VAL A 200 32.01 33.93 -16.63
C VAL A 200 32.52 32.56 -17.05
N PRO A 201 33.50 31.95 -16.35
CA PRO A 201 34.10 30.69 -16.75
C PRO A 201 33.15 29.53 -16.44
N ALA A 202 31.91 29.58 -16.94
CA ALA A 202 30.87 28.60 -16.69
C ALA A 202 31.19 27.24 -17.33
N LEU A 203 31.91 27.23 -18.46
CA LEU A 203 32.21 25.98 -19.18
C LEU A 203 33.41 25.21 -18.60
N ALA A 204 34.36 25.88 -17.96
CA ALA A 204 35.49 25.23 -17.30
C ALA A 204 35.08 24.62 -15.95
N PHE A 205 34.21 25.30 -15.20
CA PHE A 205 33.70 24.82 -13.91
C PHE A 205 32.77 23.61 -14.03
N ILE A 206 31.97 23.53 -15.11
CA ILE A 206 31.10 22.38 -15.38
C ILE A 206 31.92 21.15 -15.83
N ARG A 207 33.02 21.34 -16.56
CA ARG A 207 33.89 20.22 -17.00
C ARG A 207 34.75 19.65 -15.88
N GLN A 208 35.26 20.47 -14.96
CA GLN A 208 36.11 19.97 -13.86
C GLN A 208 35.35 19.14 -12.82
N ARG A 209 34.03 19.27 -12.70
CA ARG A 209 33.21 18.40 -11.82
C ARG A 209 32.72 17.13 -12.50
N ALA A 210 32.63 17.10 -13.83
CA ALA A 210 32.24 15.89 -14.57
C ALA A 210 33.25 14.74 -14.39
N ASP A 211 34.51 15.08 -14.09
CA ASP A 211 35.61 14.12 -13.85
C ASP A 211 35.72 13.65 -12.39
N ARG A 212 34.88 14.17 -11.50
CA ARG A 212 34.70 13.66 -10.13
C ARG A 212 33.34 12.99 -9.97
N ARG A 213 32.95 12.15 -10.93
CA ARG A 213 31.93 11.14 -10.62
C ARG A 213 32.55 10.25 -9.55
N SER A 214 32.06 10.35 -8.32
CA SER A 214 32.28 9.30 -7.32
C SER A 214 32.07 7.96 -8.01
N PRO A 215 32.93 6.95 -7.76
CA PRO A 215 32.78 5.65 -8.38
C PRO A 215 31.32 5.21 -8.24
N VAL A 216 30.71 4.83 -9.37
CA VAL A 216 29.30 4.44 -9.39
C VAL A 216 29.18 3.20 -8.52
N VAL A 217 28.53 3.36 -7.37
CA VAL A 217 28.16 2.26 -6.47
C VAL A 217 27.23 1.33 -7.23
N LYS A 218 27.48 0.03 -7.17
CA LYS A 218 26.65 -0.97 -7.83
C LYS A 218 26.09 -1.96 -6.84
N ILE A 219 24.89 -2.43 -7.13
CA ILE A 219 24.26 -3.50 -6.38
C ILE A 219 25.00 -4.82 -6.65
N GLU A 220 25.61 -5.40 -5.63
CA GLU A 220 26.33 -6.68 -5.72
C GLU A 220 25.43 -7.86 -5.41
N ARG A 221 24.57 -7.74 -4.38
CA ARG A 221 23.78 -8.85 -3.86
C ARG A 221 22.44 -8.38 -3.28
N VAL A 222 21.43 -9.23 -3.35
CA VAL A 222 20.15 -9.07 -2.66
C VAL A 222 19.88 -10.33 -1.86
N ASP A 223 19.75 -10.20 -0.55
CA ASP A 223 19.35 -11.28 0.36
C ASP A 223 17.88 -11.08 0.77
N LEU A 224 17.15 -12.18 0.85
CA LEU A 224 15.71 -12.21 1.13
C LEU A 224 15.49 -13.11 2.34
N ILE A 225 15.00 -12.55 3.43
CA ILE A 225 14.99 -13.18 4.75
C ILE A 225 13.55 -13.11 5.28
N PRO A 226 12.71 -14.12 5.00
CA PRO A 226 11.37 -14.19 5.57
C PRO A 226 11.47 -14.42 7.08
N ILE A 227 10.77 -13.62 7.88
CA ILE A 227 10.76 -13.74 9.34
C ILE A 227 9.34 -13.65 9.88
N SER A 228 9.11 -14.25 11.04
CA SER A 228 7.85 -14.22 11.77
C SER A 228 8.06 -13.60 13.15
N ILE A 229 7.25 -12.61 13.52
CA ILE A 229 7.25 -12.02 14.87
C ILE A 229 5.83 -12.10 15.45
N PRO A 230 5.63 -12.71 16.63
CA PRO A 230 4.31 -12.80 17.24
C PRO A 230 3.77 -11.44 17.72
N TYR A 231 2.45 -11.37 17.84
CA TYR A 231 1.74 -10.31 18.55
C TYR A 231 1.49 -10.72 20.00
N LYS A 232 1.41 -9.73 20.88
CA LYS A 232 1.02 -9.92 22.30
C LYS A 232 -0.39 -10.49 22.44
N HIS A 233 -1.28 -10.14 21.50
CA HIS A 233 -2.65 -10.62 21.41
C HIS A 233 -3.01 -10.84 19.95
N ALA A 234 -3.90 -11.81 19.67
CA ALA A 234 -4.36 -12.06 18.32
C ALA A 234 -5.10 -10.84 17.75
N GLU A 235 -4.78 -10.49 16.51
CA GLU A 235 -5.54 -9.51 15.74
C GLU A 235 -6.80 -10.20 15.19
N VAL A 236 -7.99 -9.69 15.54
CA VAL A 236 -9.29 -10.24 15.12
C VAL A 236 -10.17 -9.15 14.49
N SER A 237 -10.65 -9.42 13.29
CA SER A 237 -11.59 -8.60 12.51
C SER A 237 -12.59 -9.49 11.74
N SER A 238 -13.48 -8.88 10.97
CA SER A 238 -14.43 -9.60 10.10
C SER A 238 -13.78 -10.43 8.99
N ARG A 239 -12.48 -10.20 8.71
CA ARG A 239 -11.73 -10.85 7.63
C ARG A 239 -10.43 -11.51 8.06
N VAL A 240 -9.80 -11.00 9.11
CA VAL A 240 -8.46 -11.40 9.54
C VAL A 240 -8.52 -11.91 10.97
N SER A 241 -7.88 -13.05 11.19
CA SER A 241 -7.54 -13.59 12.50
C SER A 241 -6.09 -14.10 12.43
N ARG A 242 -5.17 -13.47 13.15
CA ARG A 242 -3.75 -13.88 13.18
C ARG A 242 -3.04 -13.54 14.48
N GLY A 243 -2.06 -14.36 14.85
CA GLY A 243 -1.25 -14.21 16.06
C GLY A 243 0.07 -13.45 15.88
N GLY A 244 0.37 -12.88 14.71
CA GLY A 244 1.64 -12.20 14.45
C GLY A 244 1.78 -11.69 13.01
N VAL A 245 2.96 -11.17 12.70
CA VAL A 245 3.36 -10.70 11.36
C VAL A 245 4.40 -11.64 10.77
N THR A 246 4.22 -11.99 9.51
CA THR A 246 5.27 -12.63 8.72
C THR A 246 5.47 -11.82 7.46
N ASP A 247 6.69 -11.34 7.22
CA ASP A 247 7.07 -10.51 6.08
C ASP A 247 8.50 -10.86 5.64
N VAL A 248 8.93 -10.32 4.49
CA VAL A 248 10.28 -10.58 3.93
C VAL A 248 11.19 -9.38 4.16
N VAL A 249 12.19 -9.55 5.00
CA VAL A 249 13.27 -8.56 5.13
C VAL A 249 14.18 -8.64 3.90
N VAL A 250 14.41 -7.48 3.29
CA VAL A 250 15.28 -7.31 2.12
C VAL A 250 16.58 -6.67 2.58
N ARG A 251 17.70 -7.29 2.22
CA ARG A 251 19.05 -6.76 2.44
C ARG A 251 19.76 -6.61 1.11
N VAL A 252 19.97 -5.37 0.64
CA VAL A 252 20.70 -5.07 -0.59
C VAL A 252 22.13 -4.68 -0.23
N VAL A 253 23.11 -5.42 -0.75
CA VAL A 253 24.54 -5.15 -0.53
C VAL A 253 25.12 -4.50 -1.77
N ALA A 254 25.77 -3.36 -1.57
CA ALA A 254 26.50 -2.63 -2.61
C ALA A 254 27.98 -3.06 -2.68
N ASP A 255 28.62 -2.82 -3.83
CA ASP A 255 30.02 -3.16 -4.10
C ASP A 255 31.05 -2.36 -3.29
N ASP A 256 30.61 -1.31 -2.59
CA ASP A 256 31.39 -0.53 -1.63
C ASP A 256 31.20 -1.02 -0.17
N GLY A 257 30.41 -2.07 0.03
CA GLY A 257 30.13 -2.68 1.34
C GLY A 257 28.95 -2.08 2.10
N ARG A 258 28.29 -1.03 1.59
CA ARG A 258 27.05 -0.51 2.20
C ARG A 258 25.92 -1.52 2.09
N ILE A 259 24.98 -1.40 3.03
CA ILE A 259 23.82 -2.28 3.12
C ILE A 259 22.56 -1.42 3.21
N GLY A 260 21.65 -1.62 2.26
CA GLY A 260 20.30 -1.07 2.30
C GLY A 260 19.30 -2.08 2.84
N TRP A 261 18.39 -1.61 3.67
CA TRP A 261 17.33 -2.42 4.27
C TRP A 261 15.95 -2.03 3.77
N GLY A 262 15.12 -3.04 3.58
CA GLY A 262 13.71 -2.87 3.24
C GLY A 262 12.89 -4.06 3.68
N GLU A 263 11.58 -3.97 3.47
CA GLU A 263 10.63 -4.95 3.95
C GLU A 263 9.54 -5.13 2.90
N CYS A 264 9.21 -6.38 2.56
CA CYS A 264 8.10 -6.70 1.68
C CYS A 264 6.96 -7.30 2.50
N CYS A 265 5.77 -6.71 2.36
CA CYS A 265 4.53 -7.31 2.82
C CYS A 265 4.32 -8.71 2.19
N SER A 266 3.95 -9.70 3.00
CA SER A 266 3.70 -11.08 2.57
C SER A 266 2.44 -11.24 1.72
N GLY A 267 1.49 -10.31 1.85
CA GLY A 267 0.17 -10.44 1.24
C GLY A 267 -0.54 -11.71 1.72
N ALA A 268 -0.73 -12.69 0.82
CA ALA A 268 -1.36 -13.97 1.16
C ALA A 268 -0.33 -15.08 1.49
N ASP A 269 0.87 -15.03 0.90
CA ASP A 269 1.89 -16.07 1.02
C ASP A 269 3.28 -15.47 0.93
N THR A 270 4.03 -15.57 2.02
CA THR A 270 5.39 -15.03 2.18
C THR A 270 6.35 -15.63 1.14
N LEU A 271 6.21 -16.93 0.85
CA LEU A 271 7.10 -17.60 -0.10
C LEU A 271 6.84 -17.15 -1.54
N SER A 272 5.62 -16.76 -1.89
CA SER A 272 5.32 -16.14 -3.18
C SER A 272 6.05 -14.80 -3.36
N ILE A 273 6.19 -14.02 -2.29
CA ILE A 273 6.91 -12.75 -2.28
C ILE A 273 8.42 -12.99 -2.36
N VAL A 274 8.95 -13.99 -1.66
CA VAL A 274 10.36 -14.42 -1.82
C VAL A 274 10.63 -14.81 -3.27
N ALA A 275 9.78 -15.63 -3.89
CA ALA A 275 9.94 -16.06 -5.27
C ALA A 275 9.83 -14.88 -6.26
N ALA A 276 8.93 -13.94 -6.01
CA ALA A 276 8.80 -12.72 -6.79
C ALA A 276 10.06 -11.86 -6.69
N ALA A 277 10.55 -11.62 -5.47
CA ALA A 277 11.77 -10.84 -5.25
C ALA A 277 12.98 -11.49 -5.93
N GLN A 278 13.14 -12.82 -5.81
CA GLN A 278 14.18 -13.57 -6.51
C GLN A 278 14.12 -13.38 -8.03
N ALA A 279 12.93 -13.32 -8.61
CA ALA A 279 12.73 -13.09 -10.03
C ALA A 279 12.96 -11.61 -10.43
N MET A 280 12.84 -10.65 -9.50
CA MET A 280 13.18 -9.24 -9.71
C MET A 280 14.69 -8.99 -9.56
N THR A 281 15.40 -9.72 -8.71
CA THR A 281 16.84 -9.54 -8.42
C THR A 281 17.74 -9.39 -9.65
N PRO A 282 17.57 -10.14 -10.77
CA PRO A 282 18.41 -9.99 -11.96
C PRO A 282 18.35 -8.59 -12.61
N PHE A 283 17.26 -7.84 -12.42
CA PHE A 283 17.17 -6.44 -12.85
C PHE A 283 17.95 -5.49 -11.94
N LEU A 284 18.19 -5.95 -10.70
CA LEU A 284 18.97 -5.39 -9.58
C LEU A 284 20.47 -5.26 -9.88
N ILE A 285 21.07 -6.43 -10.10
CA ILE A 285 22.51 -6.65 -9.99
C ILE A 285 23.31 -5.82 -11.00
N GLY A 286 24.38 -5.18 -10.52
CA GLY A 286 25.30 -4.37 -11.32
C GLY A 286 24.79 -2.98 -11.68
N ARG A 287 23.58 -2.62 -11.23
CA ARG A 287 22.97 -1.30 -11.43
C ARG A 287 23.30 -0.36 -10.26
N ASP A 288 23.24 0.93 -10.55
CA ASP A 288 23.33 1.99 -9.56
C ASP A 288 22.06 2.00 -8.70
N PRO A 289 22.15 1.93 -7.35
CA PRO A 289 20.97 1.93 -6.49
C PRO A 289 20.17 3.24 -6.57
N ARG A 290 20.75 4.33 -7.08
CA ARG A 290 20.06 5.61 -7.27
C ARG A 290 19.13 5.62 -8.50
N ASP A 291 19.31 4.67 -9.42
CA ASP A 291 18.48 4.52 -10.63
C ASP A 291 17.13 3.83 -10.36
N VAL A 292 16.55 3.98 -9.17
CA VAL A 292 15.35 3.27 -8.68
C VAL A 292 14.23 3.25 -9.71
N GLN A 293 13.89 4.40 -10.30
CA GLN A 293 12.81 4.51 -11.29
C GLN A 293 13.11 3.78 -12.61
N SER A 294 14.38 3.79 -13.05
CA SER A 294 14.76 3.01 -14.23
C SER A 294 14.67 1.52 -13.96
N ILE A 295 15.07 1.08 -12.76
CA ILE A 295 15.02 -0.33 -12.36
C ILE A 295 13.55 -0.76 -12.23
N LYS A 296 12.71 0.02 -11.52
CA LYS A 296 11.26 -0.21 -11.41
C LYS A 296 10.63 -0.39 -12.79
N ARG A 297 10.89 0.54 -13.72
CA ARG A 297 10.38 0.44 -15.09
C ARG A 297 10.79 -0.86 -15.78
N ASP A 298 12.05 -1.27 -15.66
CA ASP A 298 12.52 -2.51 -16.29
C ASP A 298 11.88 -3.75 -15.63
N VAL A 299 11.77 -3.78 -14.29
CA VAL A 299 11.07 -4.84 -13.56
C VAL A 299 9.62 -4.97 -14.02
N PHE A 300 8.85 -3.88 -14.01
CA PHE A 300 7.42 -3.94 -14.34
C PHE A 300 7.15 -4.15 -15.83
N LYS A 301 7.89 -3.46 -16.72
CA LYS A 301 7.65 -3.53 -18.18
C LYS A 301 8.35 -4.69 -18.86
N LYS A 302 9.63 -4.95 -18.56
CA LYS A 302 10.40 -6.04 -19.19
C LYS A 302 10.25 -7.35 -18.41
N GLY A 303 10.21 -7.28 -17.08
CA GLY A 303 9.92 -8.41 -16.21
C GLY A 303 8.44 -8.78 -16.15
N LEU A 304 7.56 -8.02 -16.83
CA LEU A 304 6.13 -8.30 -16.99
C LEU A 304 5.34 -8.32 -15.66
N TRP A 305 5.86 -7.67 -14.60
CA TRP A 305 5.18 -7.59 -13.31
C TRP A 305 3.92 -6.73 -13.33
N ASP A 306 3.70 -5.92 -14.37
CA ASP A 306 2.42 -5.25 -14.62
C ASP A 306 1.23 -6.21 -14.75
N TYR A 307 1.46 -7.49 -15.09
CA TYR A 307 0.39 -8.50 -15.13
C TYR A 307 0.10 -9.13 -13.76
N ARG A 308 0.85 -8.75 -12.72
CA ARG A 308 0.77 -9.28 -11.35
C ARG A 308 0.89 -8.13 -10.33
N VAL A 309 0.20 -7.03 -10.59
CA VAL A 309 0.42 -5.72 -9.95
C VAL A 309 0.52 -5.80 -8.43
N GLN A 310 -0.41 -6.47 -7.74
CA GLN A 310 -0.41 -6.49 -6.27
C GLN A 310 0.80 -7.23 -5.69
N THR A 311 1.07 -8.47 -6.15
CA THR A 311 2.29 -9.20 -5.75
C THR A 311 3.55 -8.43 -6.15
N GLY A 312 3.54 -7.82 -7.34
CA GLY A 312 4.64 -7.00 -7.83
C GLY A 312 4.89 -5.78 -6.93
N ASN A 313 3.84 -5.09 -6.49
CA ASN A 313 3.92 -3.91 -5.63
C ASN A 313 4.40 -4.26 -4.23
N PHE A 314 3.84 -5.30 -3.60
CA PHE A 314 4.31 -5.76 -2.28
C PHE A 314 5.80 -6.13 -2.30
N THR A 315 6.24 -6.79 -3.37
CA THR A 315 7.64 -7.18 -3.56
C THR A 315 8.53 -5.97 -3.84
N TRP A 316 8.12 -5.09 -4.76
CA TRP A 316 8.92 -3.95 -5.16
C TRP A 316 9.03 -2.92 -4.03
N ALA A 317 8.03 -2.78 -3.16
CA ALA A 317 8.08 -1.85 -2.05
C ALA A 317 9.30 -2.09 -1.13
N GLY A 318 9.61 -3.34 -0.78
CA GLY A 318 10.78 -3.64 0.04
C GLY A 318 12.10 -3.45 -0.70
N LEU A 319 12.16 -3.76 -2.00
CA LEU A 319 13.33 -3.46 -2.83
C LEU A 319 13.55 -1.94 -2.93
N ASP A 320 12.50 -1.17 -3.20
CA ASP A 320 12.49 0.30 -3.28
C ASP A 320 13.00 0.93 -1.99
N MET A 321 12.51 0.48 -0.83
CA MET A 321 12.98 0.92 0.49
C MET A 321 14.50 0.70 0.65
N ALA A 322 15.00 -0.49 0.32
CA ALA A 322 16.42 -0.81 0.46
C ALA A 322 17.31 0.01 -0.48
N LEU A 323 16.83 0.30 -1.70
CA LEU A 323 17.56 1.16 -2.64
C LEU A 323 17.59 2.62 -2.17
N LEU A 324 16.48 3.11 -1.61
CA LEU A 324 16.40 4.46 -1.04
C LEU A 324 17.24 4.61 0.24
N ASP A 325 17.34 3.56 1.05
CA ASP A 325 18.24 3.50 2.20
C ASP A 325 19.71 3.68 1.76
N LEU A 326 20.14 2.90 0.76
CA LEU A 326 21.48 3.05 0.16
C LEU A 326 21.71 4.47 -0.39
N ALA A 327 20.72 5.03 -1.09
CA ALA A 327 20.82 6.38 -1.64
C ALA A 327 20.98 7.44 -0.54
N GLY A 328 20.25 7.32 0.59
CA GLY A 328 20.39 8.20 1.75
C GLY A 328 21.73 8.04 2.45
N GLN A 329 22.22 6.81 2.62
CA GLN A 329 23.55 6.56 3.18
C GLN A 329 24.64 7.15 2.29
N GLU A 330 24.57 6.97 0.97
CA GLU A 330 25.54 7.52 0.02
C GLU A 330 25.54 9.06 0.06
N ALA A 331 24.37 9.67 0.15
CA ALA A 331 24.21 11.12 0.26
C ALA A 331 24.60 11.67 1.64
N GLY A 332 24.73 10.81 2.67
CA GLY A 332 24.93 11.24 4.05
C GLY A 332 23.72 11.99 4.62
N LEU A 333 22.52 11.70 4.13
CA LEU A 333 21.28 12.40 4.49
C LEU A 333 20.21 11.39 4.93
N PRO A 334 19.38 11.74 5.94
CA PRO A 334 18.20 10.94 6.26
C PRO A 334 17.20 11.01 5.11
N LEU A 335 16.44 9.94 4.91
CA LEU A 335 15.57 9.79 3.74
C LEU A 335 14.52 10.92 3.65
N TRP A 336 13.96 11.39 4.75
CA TRP A 336 13.00 12.51 4.72
C TRP A 336 13.60 13.81 4.14
N ARG A 337 14.92 14.05 4.29
CA ARG A 337 15.62 15.19 3.65
C ARG A 337 15.71 14.98 2.14
N LEU A 338 15.94 13.75 1.69
CA LEU A 338 15.95 13.40 0.27
C LEU A 338 14.56 13.47 -0.37
N LEU A 339 13.49 13.24 0.41
CA LEU A 339 12.10 13.31 -0.04
C LEU A 339 11.52 14.73 -0.12
N GLY A 340 12.33 15.75 0.17
CA GLY A 340 11.97 17.16 0.04
C GLY A 340 12.12 17.99 1.32
N GLY A 341 12.56 17.38 2.43
CA GLY A 341 12.61 18.04 3.74
C GLY A 341 11.27 17.97 4.46
N ARG A 342 11.15 18.66 5.62
CA ARG A 342 9.96 18.59 6.47
C ARG A 342 8.75 19.23 5.77
N GLY A 343 7.64 18.50 5.76
CA GLY A 343 6.33 19.05 5.40
C GLY A 343 5.62 19.74 6.58
N SER A 344 5.97 19.38 7.83
CA SER A 344 5.36 19.96 9.04
C SER A 344 6.36 20.13 10.18
N THR A 345 6.12 21.12 11.05
CA THR A 345 6.85 21.36 12.30
C THR A 345 6.39 20.45 13.45
N GLU A 346 5.20 19.88 13.33
CA GLU A 346 4.64 18.97 14.32
C GLU A 346 5.26 17.56 14.19
N PRO A 347 5.38 16.81 15.30
CA PRO A 347 5.68 15.39 15.26
C PRO A 347 4.59 14.59 14.52
N VAL A 348 4.99 13.47 13.92
CA VAL A 348 4.04 12.53 13.31
C VAL A 348 3.27 11.82 14.42
N SER A 349 1.96 11.73 14.28
CA SER A 349 1.08 11.10 15.27
C SER A 349 0.54 9.76 14.77
N TYR A 350 0.40 8.81 15.69
CA TYR A 350 -0.06 7.46 15.45
C TYR A 350 -1.26 7.11 16.35
N PHE A 351 -2.12 6.22 15.87
CA PHE A 351 -3.29 5.79 16.64
C PHE A 351 -2.93 4.77 17.75
N CYS A 352 -3.87 4.57 18.66
CA CYS A 352 -3.89 3.39 19.52
C CYS A 352 -4.78 2.33 18.84
N TYR A 353 -4.20 1.15 18.58
CA TYR A 353 -4.96 -0.01 18.11
C TYR A 353 -5.57 -0.73 19.30
N LEU A 354 -6.90 -0.72 19.42
CA LEU A 354 -7.63 -1.41 20.48
C LEU A 354 -7.96 -2.84 20.05
N ALA A 355 -7.53 -3.80 20.87
CA ALA A 355 -7.95 -5.19 20.72
C ALA A 355 -9.40 -5.34 21.20
N ARG A 356 -10.18 -6.18 20.50
CA ARG A 356 -11.51 -6.57 20.94
C ARG A 356 -11.42 -7.28 22.28
N ASP A 357 -12.21 -6.86 23.26
CA ASP A 357 -12.16 -7.36 24.63
C ASP A 357 -13.50 -7.11 25.34
N THR A 358 -13.63 -7.66 26.53
CA THR A 358 -14.65 -7.31 27.53
C THR A 358 -14.64 -5.80 27.83
N SER A 359 -15.74 -5.29 28.36
CA SER A 359 -15.84 -3.88 28.78
C SER A 359 -14.75 -3.45 29.78
N GLU A 360 -14.36 -4.34 30.69
CA GLU A 360 -13.27 -4.05 31.64
C GLU A 360 -11.91 -3.99 30.94
N GLY A 361 -11.63 -4.95 30.08
CA GLY A 361 -10.38 -4.97 29.30
C GLY A 361 -10.25 -3.78 28.36
N LEU A 362 -11.32 -3.40 27.65
CA LEU A 362 -11.33 -2.20 26.80
C LEU A 362 -11.13 -0.91 27.61
N ARG A 363 -11.77 -0.78 28.78
CA ARG A 363 -11.54 0.37 29.67
C ARG A 363 -10.09 0.46 30.13
N ARG A 364 -9.46 -0.67 30.45
CA ARG A 364 -8.04 -0.73 30.82
C ARG A 364 -7.15 -0.28 29.65
N GLN A 365 -7.33 -0.85 28.47
CA GLN A 365 -6.59 -0.46 27.26
C GLN A 365 -6.74 1.05 26.98
N CYS A 366 -7.96 1.58 27.08
CA CYS A 366 -8.23 3.00 26.89
C CYS A 366 -7.52 3.87 27.95
N ALA A 367 -7.56 3.48 29.22
CA ALA A 367 -6.92 4.23 30.30
C ALA A 367 -5.39 4.28 30.13
N GLU A 368 -4.77 3.15 29.77
CA GLU A 368 -3.34 3.08 29.48
C GLU A 368 -2.96 3.97 28.29
N ALA A 369 -3.72 3.92 27.20
CA ALA A 369 -3.48 4.73 26.02
C ALA A 369 -3.74 6.23 26.28
N VAL A 370 -4.75 6.60 27.09
CA VAL A 370 -4.96 7.98 27.52
C VAL A 370 -3.77 8.47 28.34
N ALA A 371 -3.25 7.65 29.27
CA ALA A 371 -2.08 7.99 30.08
C ALA A 371 -0.80 8.13 29.22
N ALA A 372 -0.67 7.34 28.15
CA ALA A 372 0.41 7.45 27.17
C ALA A 372 0.25 8.64 26.20
N GLY A 373 -0.88 9.36 26.26
CA GLY A 373 -1.12 10.58 25.48
C GLY A 373 -1.79 10.38 24.11
N TYR A 374 -2.38 9.21 23.85
CA TYR A 374 -3.06 8.96 22.58
C TYR A 374 -4.30 9.87 22.40
N GLU A 375 -4.44 10.42 21.19
CA GLU A 375 -5.59 11.24 20.77
C GLU A 375 -6.58 10.46 19.90
N HIS A 376 -6.11 9.43 19.18
CA HIS A 376 -6.88 8.68 18.19
C HIS A 376 -6.92 7.20 18.57
N PHE A 377 -8.12 6.65 18.68
CA PHE A 377 -8.40 5.28 19.10
C PHE A 377 -9.07 4.56 17.95
N TYR A 378 -8.55 3.40 17.60
CA TYR A 378 -9.00 2.62 16.46
C TYR A 378 -9.46 1.25 16.92
N ILE A 379 -10.66 0.85 16.49
CA ILE A 379 -11.25 -0.45 16.84
C ILE A 379 -11.91 -1.11 15.64
N LYS A 380 -11.73 -2.43 15.51
CA LYS A 380 -12.36 -3.25 14.48
C LYS A 380 -13.82 -3.55 14.80
N VAL A 381 -14.68 -3.41 13.81
CA VAL A 381 -16.13 -3.69 13.86
C VAL A 381 -16.54 -4.55 12.65
N GLY A 382 -17.84 -4.82 12.50
CA GLY A 382 -18.39 -5.61 11.40
C GLY A 382 -18.43 -7.12 11.67
N ILE A 383 -18.36 -7.53 12.94
CA ILE A 383 -18.50 -8.95 13.34
C ILE A 383 -19.90 -9.18 13.93
N ASP A 384 -20.23 -8.46 15.00
CA ASP A 384 -21.53 -8.53 15.68
C ASP A 384 -21.97 -7.12 16.05
N GLU A 385 -23.11 -6.67 15.52
CA GLU A 385 -23.56 -5.28 15.65
C GLU A 385 -23.74 -4.85 17.11
N ALA A 386 -24.31 -5.71 17.95
CA ALA A 386 -24.62 -5.38 19.34
C ALA A 386 -23.34 -5.31 20.18
N GLU A 387 -22.42 -6.25 19.96
CA GLU A 387 -21.10 -6.28 20.55
C GLU A 387 -20.26 -5.08 20.13
N ASP A 388 -20.23 -4.78 18.83
CA ASP A 388 -19.49 -3.67 18.25
C ASP A 388 -19.96 -2.33 18.85
N GLU A 389 -21.28 -2.13 18.95
CA GLU A 389 -21.85 -0.94 19.56
C GLU A 389 -21.51 -0.81 21.05
N ARG A 390 -21.55 -1.92 21.81
CA ARG A 390 -21.14 -1.93 23.22
C ARG A 390 -19.68 -1.51 23.35
N MET A 391 -18.78 -2.07 22.53
CA MET A 391 -17.37 -1.73 22.57
C MET A 391 -17.12 -0.25 22.23
N ILE A 392 -17.78 0.30 21.21
CA ILE A 392 -17.66 1.73 20.87
C ILE A 392 -18.15 2.59 22.03
N ALA A 393 -19.26 2.21 22.68
CA ALA A 393 -19.77 2.91 23.85
C ALA A 393 -18.79 2.88 25.03
N ASP A 394 -18.19 1.73 25.32
CA ASP A 394 -17.16 1.56 26.35
C ASP A 394 -15.93 2.44 26.07
N VAL A 395 -15.46 2.46 24.82
CA VAL A 395 -14.35 3.31 24.39
C VAL A 395 -14.69 4.78 24.58
N ARG A 396 -15.85 5.25 24.08
CA ARG A 396 -16.26 6.65 24.24
C ARG A 396 -16.37 7.06 25.70
N ALA A 397 -16.94 6.21 26.55
CA ALA A 397 -17.03 6.46 27.99
C ALA A 397 -15.65 6.57 28.65
N ALA A 398 -14.67 5.77 28.22
CA ALA A 398 -13.33 5.73 28.80
C ALA A 398 -12.43 6.90 28.35
N ILE A 399 -12.49 7.30 27.07
CA ILE A 399 -11.57 8.30 26.50
C ILE A 399 -12.07 9.75 26.63
N GLY A 400 -13.34 9.93 27.02
CA GLY A 400 -14.01 11.23 27.11
C GLY A 400 -14.46 11.77 25.74
N PRO A 401 -15.06 12.97 25.70
CA PRO A 401 -15.71 13.49 24.49
C PRO A 401 -14.75 14.07 23.44
N GLU A 402 -13.53 14.45 23.81
CA GLU A 402 -12.64 15.19 22.90
C GLU A 402 -11.79 14.29 21.99
N ARG A 403 -11.41 13.10 22.48
CA ARG A 403 -10.56 12.14 21.75
C ARG A 403 -11.33 11.48 20.61
N LYS A 404 -10.60 11.04 19.59
CA LYS A 404 -11.15 10.61 18.31
C LYS A 404 -11.30 9.09 18.25
N ILE A 405 -12.47 8.64 17.80
CA ILE A 405 -12.79 7.23 17.58
C ILE A 405 -12.84 6.97 16.08
N ARG A 406 -12.06 5.99 15.64
CA ARG A 406 -12.06 5.46 14.28
C ARG A 406 -12.50 4.01 14.33
N ILE A 407 -13.39 3.64 13.44
CA ILE A 407 -13.86 2.26 13.32
C ILE A 407 -13.51 1.72 11.95
N ASP A 408 -13.16 0.43 11.87
CA ASP A 408 -12.92 -0.26 10.60
C ASP A 408 -13.77 -1.52 10.50
N ALA A 409 -14.57 -1.60 9.44
CA ALA A 409 -15.46 -2.72 9.17
C ALA A 409 -14.88 -3.79 8.23
N ASN A 410 -13.71 -3.56 7.62
CA ASN A 410 -13.07 -4.44 6.64
C ASN A 410 -14.02 -4.97 5.55
N GLU A 411 -14.77 -4.05 4.94
CA GLU A 411 -15.76 -4.26 3.90
C GLU A 411 -16.97 -5.14 4.31
N ALA A 412 -17.25 -5.29 5.60
CA ALA A 412 -18.27 -6.22 6.10
C ALA A 412 -19.71 -5.85 5.73
N TRP A 413 -20.02 -4.56 5.52
CA TRP A 413 -21.41 -4.14 5.43
C TRP A 413 -21.91 -4.00 3.99
N PRO A 414 -23.15 -4.43 3.71
CA PRO A 414 -23.90 -3.94 2.57
C PRO A 414 -24.20 -2.44 2.72
N LEU A 415 -24.25 -1.71 1.60
CA LEU A 415 -24.41 -0.25 1.59
C LEU A 415 -25.60 0.28 2.44
N PRO A 416 -26.82 -0.30 2.40
CA PRO A 416 -27.93 0.18 3.23
C PRO A 416 -27.68 0.00 4.73
N VAL A 417 -27.00 -1.08 5.12
CA VAL A 417 -26.64 -1.37 6.51
C VAL A 417 -25.59 -0.39 6.99
N ALA A 418 -24.53 -0.18 6.20
CA ALA A 418 -23.48 0.79 6.49
C ALA A 418 -24.06 2.18 6.76
N ALA A 419 -24.91 2.70 5.86
CA ALA A 419 -25.51 4.03 6.03
C ALA A 419 -26.32 4.15 7.33
N LYS A 420 -27.07 3.10 7.70
CA LYS A 420 -27.87 3.08 8.93
C LYS A 420 -26.99 3.05 10.19
N LEU A 421 -25.98 2.19 10.22
CA LEU A 421 -25.09 2.03 11.38
C LEU A 421 -24.24 3.26 11.60
N ILE A 422 -23.63 3.79 10.54
CA ILE A 422 -22.79 4.99 10.61
C ILE A 422 -23.59 6.16 11.17
N ALA A 423 -24.80 6.42 10.66
CA ALA A 423 -25.63 7.51 11.15
C ALA A 423 -26.02 7.36 12.63
N ARG A 424 -26.32 6.12 13.06
CA ARG A 424 -26.67 5.83 14.46
C ARG A 424 -25.47 6.00 15.39
N TRP A 425 -24.33 5.41 15.04
CA TRP A 425 -23.15 5.39 15.88
C TRP A 425 -22.45 6.75 15.93
N ASP A 426 -22.46 7.51 14.84
CA ASP A 426 -21.98 8.90 14.85
C ASP A 426 -22.77 9.78 15.81
N ALA A 427 -24.10 9.71 15.73
CA ALA A 427 -24.97 10.49 16.62
C ALA A 427 -24.78 10.14 18.11
N ALA A 428 -24.38 8.91 18.42
CA ALA A 428 -24.15 8.45 19.78
C ALA A 428 -22.71 8.69 20.28
N PHE A 429 -21.72 8.59 19.38
CA PHE A 429 -20.32 8.43 19.78
C PHE A 429 -19.35 9.40 19.12
N ASP A 430 -19.77 10.31 18.23
CA ASP A 430 -18.93 11.30 17.53
C ASP A 430 -17.73 10.63 16.85
N LEU A 431 -17.95 10.03 15.69
CA LEU A 431 -16.92 9.27 14.98
C LEU A 431 -16.01 10.22 14.18
N ASP A 432 -14.69 9.98 14.22
CA ASP A 432 -13.72 10.74 13.41
C ASP A 432 -13.79 10.34 11.93
N PHE A 433 -13.73 9.03 11.65
CA PHE A 433 -14.05 8.47 10.35
C PHE A 433 -14.42 6.99 10.45
N VAL A 434 -15.00 6.46 9.38
CA VAL A 434 -15.31 5.03 9.20
C VAL A 434 -14.49 4.45 8.06
N GLU A 435 -13.61 3.51 8.37
CA GLU A 435 -12.73 2.81 7.44
C GLU A 435 -13.41 1.56 6.85
N ALA A 436 -13.23 1.40 5.53
CA ALA A 436 -13.70 0.27 4.75
C ALA A 436 -15.11 -0.23 5.11
N PRO A 437 -16.14 0.64 5.16
CA PRO A 437 -17.49 0.22 5.57
C PRO A 437 -18.11 -0.80 4.60
N VAL A 438 -17.88 -0.61 3.31
CA VAL A 438 -18.45 -1.40 2.21
C VAL A 438 -17.32 -1.84 1.28
N ARG A 439 -17.61 -2.77 0.37
CA ARG A 439 -16.64 -3.16 -0.67
C ARG A 439 -16.16 -1.94 -1.46
N ALA A 440 -14.84 -1.80 -1.58
CA ALA A 440 -14.21 -0.71 -2.32
C ALA A 440 -14.47 -0.78 -3.84
N ARG A 441 -14.76 -1.99 -4.34
CA ARG A 441 -15.00 -2.27 -5.76
C ARG A 441 -16.43 -2.76 -6.00
N PRO A 442 -17.17 -2.16 -6.94
CA PRO A 442 -16.81 -1.00 -7.77
C PRO A 442 -16.83 0.33 -6.97
N VAL A 443 -15.91 1.26 -7.29
CA VAL A 443 -15.68 2.54 -6.57
C VAL A 443 -16.95 3.35 -6.31
N LYS A 444 -17.93 3.30 -7.24
CA LYS A 444 -19.23 3.96 -7.09
C LYS A 444 -19.99 3.61 -5.80
N VAL A 445 -19.75 2.42 -5.23
CA VAL A 445 -20.42 1.98 -3.99
C VAL A 445 -19.93 2.83 -2.81
N MET A 446 -18.62 3.07 -2.72
CA MET A 446 -18.04 3.97 -1.71
C MET A 446 -18.53 5.41 -1.91
N ALA A 447 -18.51 5.93 -3.14
CA ALA A 447 -19.04 7.27 -3.45
C ALA A 447 -20.52 7.44 -3.07
N GLN A 448 -21.35 6.43 -3.36
CA GLN A 448 -22.76 6.44 -2.98
C GLN A 448 -22.97 6.41 -1.46
N LEU A 449 -22.12 5.73 -0.71
CA LEU A 449 -22.18 5.73 0.75
C LEU A 449 -21.78 7.09 1.31
N ARG A 450 -20.66 7.66 0.83
CA ARG A 450 -20.16 8.97 1.23
C ARG A 450 -21.23 10.07 1.06
N GLN A 451 -22.03 10.02 0.00
CA GLN A 451 -23.14 10.96 -0.22
C GLN A 451 -24.33 10.80 0.74
N ARG A 452 -24.40 9.72 1.53
CA ARG A 452 -25.53 9.39 2.41
C ARG A 452 -25.25 9.63 3.89
N VAL A 453 -24.00 9.87 4.27
CA VAL A 453 -23.58 10.04 5.66
C VAL A 453 -22.81 11.34 5.83
N SER A 454 -22.83 11.88 7.05
CA SER A 454 -22.05 13.07 7.42
C SER A 454 -20.63 12.74 7.87
N VAL A 455 -20.40 11.51 8.34
CA VAL A 455 -19.09 11.06 8.82
C VAL A 455 -18.14 10.89 7.64
N PRO A 456 -16.88 11.35 7.75
CA PRO A 456 -15.86 11.06 6.76
C PRO A 456 -15.71 9.55 6.49
N ILE A 457 -15.67 9.18 5.22
CA ILE A 457 -15.45 7.79 4.80
C ILE A 457 -13.99 7.59 4.45
N CYS A 458 -13.39 6.55 5.01
CA CYS A 458 -12.01 6.17 4.76
C CYS A 458 -11.94 4.93 3.86
N ALA A 459 -11.29 5.06 2.70
CA ALA A 459 -10.95 3.91 1.86
C ALA A 459 -9.67 3.26 2.37
N ASN A 460 -9.62 1.92 2.39
CA ASN A 460 -8.41 1.15 2.67
C ASN A 460 -8.25 0.08 1.58
N GLU A 461 -9.11 -0.93 1.60
CA GLU A 461 -9.19 -1.90 0.51
C GLU A 461 -9.45 -1.20 -0.83
N GLY A 462 -8.93 -1.78 -1.92
CA GLY A 462 -9.05 -1.22 -3.26
C GLY A 462 -8.07 -0.10 -3.62
N LEU A 463 -7.05 0.17 -2.80
CA LEU A 463 -5.95 1.12 -3.10
C LEU A 463 -4.66 0.41 -3.57
N GLY A 464 -4.77 -0.83 -4.08
CA GLY A 464 -3.64 -1.78 -4.24
C GLY A 464 -2.75 -1.53 -5.46
N SER A 465 -2.90 -0.37 -6.10
CA SER A 465 -1.96 0.17 -7.08
C SER A 465 -2.18 1.67 -7.28
N GLU A 466 -1.27 2.31 -8.03
CA GLU A 466 -1.38 3.71 -8.41
C GLU A 466 -2.69 4.01 -9.16
N THR A 467 -3.09 3.13 -10.07
CA THR A 467 -4.33 3.28 -10.84
C THR A 467 -5.56 3.15 -9.95
N GLU A 468 -5.60 2.16 -9.05
CA GLU A 468 -6.77 1.99 -8.17
C GLU A 468 -6.91 3.14 -7.19
N THR A 469 -5.78 3.65 -6.68
CA THR A 469 -5.76 4.84 -5.83
C THR A 469 -6.25 6.08 -6.58
N LEU A 470 -5.79 6.28 -7.82
CA LEU A 470 -6.27 7.38 -8.66
C LEU A 470 -7.76 7.26 -9.01
N GLU A 471 -8.28 6.05 -9.22
CA GLU A 471 -9.71 5.80 -9.41
C GLU A 471 -10.53 6.19 -8.17
N MET A 472 -10.03 5.92 -6.96
CA MET A 472 -10.69 6.32 -5.71
C MET A 472 -10.71 7.86 -5.56
N ILE A 473 -9.59 8.53 -5.88
CA ILE A 473 -9.46 10.00 -5.86
C ILE A 473 -10.42 10.63 -6.87
N THR A 474 -10.30 10.25 -8.14
CA THR A 474 -11.08 10.85 -9.24
C THR A 474 -12.56 10.47 -9.20
N GLY A 475 -12.90 9.38 -8.51
CA GLY A 475 -14.27 8.96 -8.23
C GLY A 475 -14.94 9.69 -7.06
N ASP A 476 -14.25 10.59 -6.36
CA ASP A 476 -14.74 11.32 -5.18
C ASP A 476 -15.37 10.39 -4.13
N ALA A 477 -14.72 9.24 -3.94
CA ALA A 477 -15.33 8.09 -3.29
C ALA A 477 -14.97 7.93 -1.81
N ALA A 478 -14.01 8.69 -1.30
CA ALA A 478 -13.59 8.70 0.10
C ALA A 478 -13.09 10.08 0.50
N ASP A 479 -13.16 10.40 1.79
CA ASP A 479 -12.60 11.62 2.39
C ASP A 479 -11.16 11.39 2.87
N VAL A 480 -10.88 10.15 3.30
CA VAL A 480 -9.55 9.71 3.76
C VAL A 480 -9.10 8.51 2.93
N LEU A 481 -7.86 8.51 2.48
CA LEU A 481 -7.24 7.37 1.81
C LEU A 481 -6.22 6.73 2.77
N CYS A 482 -6.50 5.51 3.21
CA CYS A 482 -5.64 4.73 4.08
C CYS A 482 -4.82 3.73 3.26
N PHE A 483 -3.59 4.10 2.90
CA PHE A 483 -2.70 3.23 2.12
C PHE A 483 -1.24 3.46 2.50
N SER A 484 -0.33 2.66 1.94
CA SER A 484 1.11 2.75 2.23
C SER A 484 1.93 2.39 1.00
N SER A 485 3.25 2.51 1.10
CA SER A 485 4.17 2.16 0.02
C SER A 485 4.07 0.69 -0.40
N TYR A 486 3.63 -0.21 0.48
CA TYR A 486 3.33 -1.61 0.16
C TYR A 486 2.31 -1.72 -0.96
N TRP A 487 1.22 -0.97 -0.86
CA TRP A 487 0.07 -1.10 -1.77
C TRP A 487 0.39 -0.54 -3.15
N VAL A 488 1.10 0.59 -3.20
CA VAL A 488 1.34 1.33 -4.45
C VAL A 488 2.71 1.08 -5.05
N GLY A 489 3.46 0.12 -4.51
CA GLY A 489 4.72 -0.35 -5.09
C GLY A 489 5.83 0.68 -4.97
N GLY A 490 6.10 1.17 -3.77
CA GLY A 490 7.27 1.98 -3.44
C GLY A 490 6.96 3.34 -2.85
N MET A 491 7.99 3.95 -2.26
CA MET A 491 7.87 5.19 -1.49
C MET A 491 7.57 6.38 -2.38
N GLN A 492 8.18 6.46 -3.57
CA GLN A 492 7.92 7.58 -4.49
C GLN A 492 6.47 7.58 -4.99
N SER A 493 5.90 6.41 -5.24
CA SER A 493 4.48 6.27 -5.61
C SER A 493 3.58 6.69 -4.46
N PHE A 494 3.90 6.28 -3.22
CA PHE A 494 3.18 6.72 -2.03
C PHE A 494 3.22 8.25 -1.85
N MET A 495 4.40 8.87 -1.96
CA MET A 495 4.56 10.33 -1.89
C MET A 495 3.75 11.06 -2.98
N THR A 496 3.80 10.56 -4.22
CA THR A 496 3.13 11.17 -5.37
C THR A 496 1.61 11.12 -5.23
N LEU A 497 1.07 9.95 -4.86
CA LEU A 497 -0.36 9.77 -4.68
C LEU A 497 -0.87 10.51 -3.45
N SER A 498 -0.08 10.60 -2.38
CA SER A 498 -0.45 11.37 -1.19
C SER A 498 -0.64 12.86 -1.52
N ARG A 499 0.33 13.46 -2.23
CA ARG A 499 0.20 14.84 -2.72
C ARG A 499 -0.95 15.01 -3.72
N THR A 500 -1.21 14.00 -4.55
CA THR A 500 -2.35 14.00 -5.49
C THR A 500 -3.68 14.00 -4.74
N ALA A 501 -3.78 13.19 -3.69
CA ALA A 501 -4.96 13.10 -2.82
C ALA A 501 -5.20 14.41 -2.07
N GLU A 502 -4.15 15.02 -1.52
CA GLU A 502 -4.22 16.34 -0.87
C GLU A 502 -4.74 17.43 -1.83
N LEU A 503 -4.23 17.47 -3.07
CA LEU A 503 -4.70 18.41 -4.09
C LEU A 503 -6.17 18.17 -4.50
N ALA A 504 -6.66 16.94 -4.36
CA ALA A 504 -8.06 16.58 -4.57
C ALA A 504 -8.95 16.84 -3.34
N GLY A 505 -8.37 17.29 -2.22
CA GLY A 505 -9.09 17.57 -0.97
C GLY A 505 -9.26 16.36 -0.06
N ASN A 506 -8.60 15.24 -0.34
CA ASN A 506 -8.58 14.07 0.53
C ASN A 506 -7.49 14.21 1.60
N LYS A 507 -7.67 13.55 2.75
CA LYS A 507 -6.57 13.29 3.70
C LYS A 507 -5.93 11.94 3.40
N VAL A 508 -4.65 11.80 3.72
CA VAL A 508 -3.95 10.50 3.65
C VAL A 508 -3.67 9.99 5.06
N CYS A 509 -4.07 8.76 5.33
CA CYS A 509 -3.68 8.02 6.52
C CYS A 509 -2.69 6.93 6.11
N LYS A 510 -1.48 6.90 6.66
CA LYS A 510 -0.58 5.78 6.41
C LYS A 510 -1.17 4.50 6.99
N HIS A 511 -1.28 3.48 6.14
CA HIS A 511 -1.78 2.15 6.48
C HIS A 511 -0.67 1.20 6.93
N THR A 512 -1.00 0.16 7.71
CA THR A 512 -0.10 -0.96 8.05
C THR A 512 -0.76 -2.31 7.76
N HIS A 513 0.01 -3.27 7.25
CA HIS A 513 -0.41 -4.67 7.07
C HIS A 513 0.05 -5.57 8.21
N GLY A 514 0.46 -4.99 9.34
CA GLY A 514 1.58 -5.54 10.09
C GLY A 514 2.88 -5.09 9.41
N GLU A 515 3.83 -4.62 10.20
CA GLU A 515 5.13 -4.20 9.69
C GLU A 515 6.17 -4.28 10.81
N PHE A 516 7.43 -4.53 10.43
CA PHE A 516 8.57 -4.43 11.34
C PHE A 516 9.06 -2.98 11.42
N GLY A 517 10.03 -2.75 12.29
CA GLY A 517 10.67 -1.45 12.49
C GLY A 517 11.27 -0.89 11.20
N ILE A 518 11.67 -1.73 10.26
CA ILE A 518 12.22 -1.30 8.96
C ILE A 518 11.17 -0.49 8.18
N ALA A 519 10.00 -1.08 7.90
CA ALA A 519 8.94 -0.36 7.19
C ALA A 519 8.32 0.74 8.04
N ALA A 520 8.20 0.58 9.36
CA ALA A 520 7.72 1.64 10.24
C ALA A 520 8.60 2.91 10.13
N VAL A 521 9.93 2.75 10.15
CA VAL A 521 10.88 3.85 9.97
C VAL A 521 10.82 4.42 8.55
N ALA A 522 10.75 3.57 7.52
CA ALA A 522 10.64 4.04 6.13
C ALA A 522 9.40 4.92 5.93
N HIS A 523 8.26 4.51 6.49
CA HIS A 523 7.03 5.30 6.46
C HIS A 523 7.11 6.57 7.33
N GLN A 524 7.81 6.54 8.46
CA GLN A 524 8.06 7.76 9.24
C GLN A 524 8.82 8.81 8.43
N HIS A 525 9.85 8.41 7.67
CA HIS A 525 10.55 9.34 6.76
C HIS A 525 9.62 9.97 5.72
N ALA A 526 8.69 9.18 5.17
CA ALA A 526 7.71 9.68 4.21
C ALA A 526 6.73 10.68 4.84
N LEU A 527 6.22 10.36 6.02
CA LEU A 527 5.26 11.18 6.76
C LEU A 527 5.87 12.51 7.21
N LEU A 528 7.13 12.50 7.67
CA LEU A 528 7.89 13.74 7.95
C LEU A 528 7.98 14.65 6.73
N ALA A 529 8.11 14.08 5.52
CA ALA A 529 8.23 14.82 4.28
C ALA A 529 6.88 15.28 3.68
N LEU A 530 5.79 14.57 3.95
CA LEU A 530 4.44 14.97 3.53
C LEU A 530 3.87 16.08 4.43
N GLY A 531 4.11 16.01 5.74
CA GLY A 531 3.63 17.00 6.70
C GLY A 531 2.18 16.79 7.13
N ASP A 532 1.23 17.37 6.41
CA ASP A 532 -0.18 17.52 6.82
C ASP A 532 -1.09 16.36 6.37
N GLY A 533 -0.65 15.14 6.65
CA GLY A 533 -1.52 13.96 6.54
C GLY A 533 -2.64 13.94 7.59
N SER A 534 -3.47 12.90 7.57
CA SER A 534 -4.35 12.61 8.70
C SER A 534 -3.53 12.39 9.97
N ARG A 535 -3.89 13.03 11.09
CA ARG A 535 -3.31 12.67 12.40
C ARG A 535 -3.66 11.22 12.76
N GLY A 536 -2.88 10.56 13.60
CA GLY A 536 -3.15 9.21 14.07
C GLY A 536 -2.97 8.13 12.99
N HIS A 537 -1.83 8.12 12.30
CA HIS A 537 -1.48 7.08 11.33
C HIS A 537 -1.46 5.68 11.95
N GLN A 538 -1.62 4.65 11.10
CA GLN A 538 -1.66 3.28 11.58
C GLN A 538 -0.25 2.72 11.87
N GLN A 539 -0.18 1.88 12.91
CA GLN A 539 1.03 1.15 13.32
C GLN A 539 0.68 -0.13 14.09
N THR A 540 1.63 -1.08 14.12
CA THR A 540 1.49 -2.35 14.88
C THR A 540 2.58 -2.55 15.94
N ALA A 541 3.57 -1.66 16.02
CA ALA A 541 4.69 -1.78 16.95
C ALA A 541 4.28 -1.98 18.41
N SER A 542 3.21 -1.29 18.85
CA SER A 542 2.71 -1.40 20.22
C SER A 542 2.13 -2.79 20.56
N VAL A 543 1.62 -3.52 19.56
CA VAL A 543 1.02 -4.86 19.74
C VAL A 543 1.97 -6.01 19.43
N MET A 544 3.15 -5.73 18.86
CA MET A 544 4.19 -6.73 18.60
C MET A 544 4.94 -7.12 19.87
N GLU A 545 5.34 -8.39 19.98
CA GLU A 545 6.14 -8.88 21.11
C GLU A 545 7.57 -8.30 21.10
N ASP A 546 8.18 -8.19 19.92
CA ASP A 546 9.53 -7.66 19.72
C ASP A 546 9.66 -6.99 18.35
N ASP A 547 10.88 -6.53 18.03
CA ASP A 547 11.30 -6.04 16.74
C ASP A 547 12.77 -6.42 16.44
N ILE A 548 13.15 -6.43 15.16
CA ILE A 548 14.52 -6.78 14.70
C ILE A 548 15.51 -5.62 14.71
N LEU A 549 15.10 -4.40 15.07
CA LEU A 549 16.03 -3.28 15.22
C LEU A 549 16.76 -3.34 16.57
N GLN A 550 18.00 -2.84 16.60
CA GLN A 550 18.78 -2.71 17.84
C GLN A 550 18.22 -1.64 18.79
N SER A 551 17.57 -0.61 18.24
CA SER A 551 16.95 0.47 19.00
C SER A 551 15.44 0.39 18.86
N ASP A 552 14.72 0.53 19.97
CA ASP A 552 13.27 0.61 19.96
C ASP A 552 12.78 1.83 19.18
N ILE A 553 11.69 1.65 18.44
CA ILE A 553 10.99 2.75 17.77
C ILE A 553 10.00 3.42 18.75
N PRO A 554 9.89 4.77 18.76
CA PRO A 554 9.04 5.48 19.72
C PRO A 554 7.58 5.02 19.75
N ILE A 555 7.03 4.69 18.59
CA ILE A 555 5.61 4.31 18.43
C ILE A 555 5.22 2.99 19.13
N ARG A 556 6.20 2.26 19.68
CA ARG A 556 5.96 1.10 20.55
C ARG A 556 5.31 1.49 21.87
N THR A 557 5.59 2.68 22.39
CA THR A 557 5.17 3.11 23.75
C THR A 557 4.46 4.47 23.78
N GLN A 558 4.56 5.28 22.74
CA GLN A 558 3.98 6.62 22.70
C GLN A 558 3.36 6.95 21.32
N PRO A 559 2.40 7.89 21.24
CA PRO A 559 1.70 8.23 19.99
C PRO A 559 2.51 9.10 19.03
N LEU A 560 3.57 9.78 19.48
CA LEU A 560 4.29 10.78 18.70
C LEU A 560 5.70 10.31 18.33
N TRP A 561 6.07 10.54 17.08
CA TRP A 561 7.41 10.28 16.56
C TRP A 561 7.98 11.51 15.85
N GLY A 562 9.12 11.98 16.35
CA GLY A 562 9.90 13.06 15.75
C GLY A 562 10.82 12.65 14.61
N GLU A 563 11.80 13.51 14.34
CA GLU A 563 12.78 13.35 13.25
C GLU A 563 13.76 12.20 13.49
N ILE A 564 14.31 11.71 12.37
CA ILE A 564 15.40 10.73 12.34
C ILE A 564 16.56 11.41 11.59
N ASP A 565 17.67 11.64 12.29
CA ASP A 565 18.80 12.41 11.74
C ASP A 565 19.85 11.55 11.03
N ALA A 566 19.89 10.26 11.35
CA ALA A 566 20.89 9.35 10.79
C ALA A 566 20.65 9.10 9.28
N PRO A 567 21.72 8.95 8.46
CA PRO A 567 21.61 8.75 7.02
C PRO A 567 20.78 7.53 6.60
N GLY A 568 20.17 7.59 5.42
CA GLY A 568 19.31 6.52 4.92
C GLY A 568 18.02 6.42 5.73
N LEU A 569 17.65 5.19 6.09
CA LEU A 569 16.58 4.95 7.06
C LEU A 569 17.00 5.30 8.48
N GLY A 570 18.30 5.39 8.79
CA GLY A 570 18.78 5.70 10.12
C GLY A 570 18.57 4.57 11.14
N ILE A 571 18.63 3.32 10.66
CA ILE A 571 18.39 2.11 11.46
C ILE A 571 19.63 1.24 11.58
N THR A 572 19.64 0.35 12.57
CA THR A 572 20.58 -0.76 12.65
C THR A 572 19.82 -2.03 12.99
N VAL A 573 19.91 -3.03 12.11
CA VAL A 573 19.27 -4.34 12.30
C VAL A 573 20.13 -5.19 13.23
N ASP A 574 19.50 -5.79 14.22
CA ASP A 574 20.11 -6.77 15.11
C ASP A 574 20.19 -8.12 14.40
N ALA A 575 21.42 -8.58 14.14
CA ALA A 575 21.66 -9.82 13.39
C ALA A 575 21.21 -11.08 14.14
N ASP A 576 21.30 -11.08 15.48
CA ASP A 576 20.92 -12.22 16.30
C ASP A 576 19.39 -12.33 16.37
N LYS A 577 18.70 -11.19 16.52
CA LYS A 577 17.22 -11.17 16.43
C LYS A 577 16.73 -11.56 15.04
N LEU A 578 17.35 -11.04 13.99
CA LEU A 578 16.99 -11.38 12.61
C LEU A 578 17.13 -12.90 12.35
N ASP A 579 18.23 -13.51 12.79
CA ASP A 579 18.45 -14.95 12.67
C ASP A 579 17.46 -15.75 13.53
N HIS A 580 17.17 -15.28 14.75
CA HIS A 580 16.17 -15.89 15.64
C HIS A 580 14.79 -15.94 14.98
N TYR A 581 14.27 -14.80 14.49
CA TYR A 581 12.95 -14.73 13.87
C TYR A 581 12.88 -15.36 12.48
N HIS A 582 14.01 -15.45 11.77
CA HIS A 582 14.11 -16.26 10.57
C HIS A 582 13.98 -17.76 10.88
N LYS A 583 14.65 -18.24 11.93
CA LYS A 583 14.52 -19.63 12.40
C LYS A 583 13.10 -19.94 12.88
N LEU A 584 12.45 -18.99 13.54
CA LEU A 584 11.05 -19.14 13.95
C LEU A 584 10.15 -19.34 12.71
N PHE A 585 10.31 -18.52 11.68
CA PHE A 585 9.61 -18.72 10.39
C PHE A 585 9.90 -20.10 9.77
N LEU A 586 11.15 -20.56 9.80
CA LEU A 586 11.50 -21.89 9.25
C LEU A 586 10.89 -23.05 10.06
N ALA A 587 10.72 -22.89 11.37
CA ALA A 587 10.14 -23.90 12.25
C ALA A 587 8.62 -23.94 12.14
N ASP A 588 7.97 -22.78 12.25
CA ASP A 588 6.52 -22.67 12.48
C ASP A 588 5.77 -22.16 11.24
N GLY A 589 6.48 -21.63 10.25
CA GLY A 589 5.91 -21.05 9.04
C GLY A 589 5.45 -19.60 9.23
N GLN A 590 4.53 -19.19 8.36
CA GLN A 590 3.93 -17.85 8.41
C GLN A 590 2.71 -17.81 9.33
N PHE A 591 2.49 -16.66 9.97
CA PHE A 591 1.22 -16.34 10.58
C PHE A 591 0.17 -16.13 9.49
N LEU A 592 -0.75 -17.08 9.37
CA LEU A 592 -1.81 -17.01 8.36
C LEU A 592 -2.89 -16.01 8.78
N PRO A 593 -3.36 -15.12 7.88
CA PRO A 593 -4.37 -14.12 8.21
C PRO A 593 -5.75 -14.71 8.48
N TRP A 594 -5.97 -16.01 8.29
CA TRP A 594 -7.22 -16.71 8.59
C TRP A 594 -7.05 -17.82 9.64
N ALA A 595 -5.87 -17.95 10.24
CA ALA A 595 -5.66 -18.88 11.32
C ALA A 595 -6.04 -18.20 12.64
N ALA A 596 -7.25 -18.48 13.12
CA ALA A 596 -7.51 -18.35 14.54
C ALA A 596 -6.45 -19.18 15.26
N THR A 597 -5.68 -18.55 16.15
CA THR A 597 -5.08 -19.28 17.27
C THR A 597 -6.26 -19.91 17.99
N VAL A 598 -6.47 -21.21 17.73
CA VAL A 598 -7.37 -22.04 18.51
C VAL A 598 -6.70 -22.13 19.88
N GLU A 599 -7.17 -21.34 20.83
CA GLU A 599 -7.02 -21.68 22.25
C GLU A 599 -8.03 -22.77 22.64
#